data_AF-A0A0G3HEL5-F1
#
_entry.id   AF-A0A0G3HEL5-F1
#
_cell.length_a   1.000
_cell.length_b   1.000
_cell.length_c   1.000
_cell.angle_alpha   90.00
_cell.angle_beta   90.00
_cell.angle_gamma   90.00
#
_symmetry.space_group_name_H-M   'P 1'
#
loop_
_entity.id
_entity.type
_entity.pdbx_description
1 polymer ?
#
loop_
_entity_poly.entity_id
_entity_poly.type
_entity_poly.pdbx_seq_one_letter_code
_entity_poly.pdbx_strand_id
1 'polypeptide(L)'
;MSLTEVSRPTLHVTVFDSATVFDGVGPDDVVYRYDLPGASYAEGWARDAVVEQIAALAGTHWPEVTVTIDASADAAEQLNEWLLDEGVRVIDALGVGEDPATVVARAVGAVEAGEDTAVAEETPGEQRRRWVLLAAAVAALFALGVVAVVVWGRVTAPDTADSAVVSSPPPAQSSEAKAAEPPASPSPSPSAEPTETLTLDAVKVTLPEGYQLAAGDAGTVVATGPDPDTRLHLVVQPAGGAPEQVLDQLALDVDADPQLIAPERAAESFSYAELPGDGSQVAWHTWFEGENQLVVGCHYRRQPSVAGQRACEMARDTLTHS
;
A
#
# COMPACT_ATOMS: atom_id res chain seq x y z
N MET A 1 11.04 -17.29 -44.63
CA MET A 1 11.41 -16.09 -43.83
C MET A 1 10.31 -15.94 -42.81
N SER A 2 10.49 -16.52 -41.62
CA SER A 2 9.54 -16.35 -40.53
C SER A 2 9.81 -14.98 -39.91
N LEU A 3 8.79 -14.13 -39.87
CA LEU A 3 8.81 -12.89 -39.10
C LEU A 3 8.85 -13.30 -37.62
N THR A 4 9.97 -13.09 -36.96
CA THR A 4 10.06 -13.22 -35.51
C THR A 4 9.22 -12.09 -34.93
N GLU A 5 8.08 -12.43 -34.34
CA GLU A 5 7.26 -11.49 -33.58
C GLU A 5 8.13 -10.98 -32.41
N VAL A 6 8.55 -9.72 -32.47
CA VAL A 6 9.30 -9.10 -31.38
C VAL A 6 8.29 -8.83 -30.27
N SER A 7 8.19 -9.76 -29.32
CA SER A 7 7.37 -9.57 -28.12
C SER A 7 7.93 -8.38 -27.35
N ARG A 8 7.16 -7.29 -27.28
CA ARG A 8 7.50 -6.15 -26.42
C ARG A 8 7.22 -6.53 -24.98
N PRO A 9 8.07 -6.09 -24.04
CA PRO A 9 7.76 -6.25 -22.62
C PRO A 9 6.56 -5.38 -22.23
N THR A 10 5.83 -5.86 -21.22
CA THR A 10 4.64 -5.18 -20.69
C THR A 10 4.92 -4.74 -19.25
N LEU A 11 4.66 -3.47 -18.93
CA LEU A 11 4.56 -2.94 -17.58
C LEU A 11 3.09 -2.80 -17.19
N HIS A 12 2.78 -2.92 -15.90
CA HIS A 12 1.45 -2.63 -15.37
C HIS A 12 1.53 -1.43 -14.42
N VAL A 13 0.62 -0.47 -14.55
CA VAL A 13 0.54 0.69 -13.67
C VAL A 13 -0.83 0.73 -13.03
N THR A 14 -0.87 0.63 -11.72
CA THR A 14 -2.10 0.69 -10.93
C THR A 14 -2.14 1.98 -10.13
N VAL A 15 -3.13 2.84 -10.39
CA VAL A 15 -3.28 4.13 -9.71
C VAL A 15 -4.42 4.03 -8.69
N PHE A 16 -4.06 4.10 -7.42
CA PHE A 16 -4.97 4.15 -6.28
C PHE A 16 -5.19 5.59 -5.82
N ASP A 17 -6.24 5.85 -5.03
CA ASP A 17 -6.50 7.19 -4.47
C ASP A 17 -5.38 7.63 -3.52
N SER A 18 -4.64 6.67 -2.94
CA SER A 18 -3.59 6.94 -1.96
C SER A 18 -2.16 6.76 -2.45
N ALA A 19 -1.94 6.09 -3.59
CA ALA A 19 -0.61 5.78 -4.13
C ALA A 19 -0.68 5.35 -5.60
N THR A 20 0.47 5.26 -6.27
CA THR A 20 0.59 4.53 -7.54
C THR A 20 1.56 3.37 -7.39
N VAL A 21 1.22 2.23 -7.99
CA VAL A 21 2.06 1.05 -8.07
C VAL A 21 2.49 0.86 -9.51
N PHE A 22 3.79 0.72 -9.73
CA PHE A 22 4.39 0.43 -11.01
C PHE A 22 4.97 -0.98 -10.98
N ASP A 23 4.43 -1.87 -11.79
CA ASP A 23 4.94 -3.22 -12.02
C ASP A 23 5.73 -3.22 -13.33
N GLY A 24 7.02 -3.43 -13.22
CA GLY A 24 8.00 -3.30 -14.28
C GLY A 24 7.96 -4.43 -15.31
N VAL A 25 9.04 -4.52 -16.10
CA VAL A 25 9.21 -5.59 -17.09
C VAL A 25 9.67 -6.89 -16.43
N GLY A 26 10.47 -6.77 -15.38
CA GLY A 26 10.89 -7.89 -14.55
C GLY A 26 9.84 -8.23 -13.48
N PRO A 27 9.76 -9.51 -13.06
CA PRO A 27 8.81 -9.94 -12.02
C PRO A 27 9.08 -9.32 -10.64
N ASP A 28 10.23 -8.69 -10.43
CA ASP A 28 10.66 -8.08 -9.17
C ASP A 28 10.71 -6.53 -9.25
N ASP A 29 10.30 -5.94 -10.38
CA ASP A 29 10.41 -4.50 -10.64
C ASP A 29 9.15 -3.76 -10.19
N VAL A 30 8.69 -3.99 -8.95
CA VAL A 30 7.50 -3.33 -8.40
C VAL A 30 7.89 -2.11 -7.55
N VAL A 31 7.32 -0.95 -7.83
CA VAL A 31 7.59 0.31 -7.10
C VAL A 31 6.30 0.95 -6.64
N TYR A 32 6.23 1.23 -5.34
CA TYR A 32 5.12 1.94 -4.69
C TYR A 32 5.48 3.41 -4.49
N ARG A 33 4.60 4.32 -4.97
CA ARG A 33 4.77 5.77 -4.90
C ARG A 33 3.58 6.40 -4.19
N TYR A 34 3.69 6.60 -2.89
CA TYR A 34 2.66 7.24 -2.05
C TYR A 34 2.63 8.77 -2.22
N ASP A 35 3.68 9.34 -2.81
CA ASP A 35 3.73 10.72 -3.28
C ASP A 35 2.95 10.93 -4.57
N LEU A 36 2.59 9.87 -5.30
CA LEU A 36 1.81 9.92 -6.54
C LEU A 36 0.40 9.29 -6.36
N PRO A 37 -0.47 9.84 -5.50
CA PRO A 37 -1.85 9.39 -5.39
C PRO A 37 -2.66 9.74 -6.64
N GLY A 38 -3.81 9.11 -6.88
CA GLY A 38 -4.66 9.37 -8.04
C GLY A 38 -5.01 10.85 -8.27
N ALA A 39 -5.17 11.63 -7.21
CA ALA A 39 -5.39 13.08 -7.30
C ALA A 39 -4.26 13.83 -8.04
N SER A 40 -3.01 13.35 -7.94
CA SER A 40 -1.85 13.96 -8.60
C SER A 40 -1.89 13.86 -10.13
N TYR A 41 -2.62 12.87 -10.66
CA TYR A 41 -2.84 12.69 -12.09
C TYR A 41 -3.80 13.74 -12.63
N ALA A 42 -4.94 13.91 -11.96
CA ALA A 42 -5.92 14.94 -12.31
C ALA A 42 -5.35 16.38 -12.22
N GLU A 43 -4.41 16.60 -11.28
CA GLU A 43 -3.75 17.90 -11.10
C GLU A 43 -2.57 18.14 -12.06
N GLY A 44 -2.12 17.11 -12.79
CA GLY A 44 -1.14 17.23 -13.87
C GLY A 44 0.33 17.30 -13.47
N TRP A 45 0.65 17.52 -12.19
CA TRP A 45 2.04 17.70 -11.74
C TRP A 45 2.83 16.40 -11.62
N ALA A 46 2.16 15.25 -11.58
CA ALA A 46 2.79 13.93 -11.47
C ALA A 46 3.52 13.48 -12.76
N ARG A 47 3.27 14.14 -13.89
CA ARG A 47 3.74 13.71 -15.23
C ARG A 47 5.20 13.28 -15.26
N ASP A 48 6.11 14.19 -14.90
CA ASP A 48 7.55 13.95 -15.04
C ASP A 48 8.00 12.78 -14.15
N ALA A 49 7.51 12.74 -12.91
CA ALA A 49 7.85 11.69 -11.95
C ALA A 49 7.35 10.30 -12.39
N VAL A 50 6.15 10.25 -12.98
CA VAL A 50 5.53 9.02 -13.49
C VAL A 50 6.26 8.51 -14.73
N VAL A 51 6.54 9.40 -15.69
CA VAL A 51 7.27 9.04 -16.92
C VAL A 51 8.69 8.59 -16.59
N GLU A 52 9.39 9.31 -15.70
CA GLU A 52 10.73 8.93 -15.25
C GLU A 52 10.73 7.55 -14.58
N GLN A 53 9.74 7.26 -13.73
CA GLN A 53 9.59 5.97 -13.08
C GLN A 53 9.37 4.84 -14.09
N ILE A 54 8.46 5.02 -15.06
CA ILE A 54 8.17 4.01 -16.10
C ILE A 54 9.39 3.81 -16.99
N ALA A 55 10.09 4.89 -17.38
CA ALA A 55 11.31 4.82 -18.17
C ALA A 55 12.44 4.09 -17.42
N ALA A 56 12.59 4.34 -16.12
CA ALA A 56 13.55 3.65 -15.28
C ALA A 56 13.28 2.13 -15.22
N LEU A 57 12.02 1.73 -15.06
CA LEU A 57 11.61 0.32 -15.03
C LEU A 57 11.67 -0.35 -16.42
N ALA A 58 11.41 0.40 -17.49
CA ALA A 58 11.58 -0.07 -18.86
C ALA A 58 13.06 -0.27 -19.25
N GLY A 59 13.98 0.49 -18.63
CA GLY A 59 15.41 0.39 -18.86
C GLY A 59 15.77 0.54 -20.34
N THR A 60 16.49 -0.45 -20.89
CA THR A 60 16.90 -0.43 -22.32
C THR A 60 15.75 -0.62 -23.30
N HIS A 61 14.56 -1.01 -22.83
CA HIS A 61 13.38 -1.18 -23.67
C HIS A 61 12.60 0.12 -23.86
N TRP A 62 12.97 1.21 -23.21
CA TRP A 62 12.31 2.49 -23.40
C TRP A 62 12.58 3.08 -24.80
N PRO A 63 11.58 3.62 -25.53
CA PRO A 63 10.13 3.67 -25.23
C PRO A 63 9.33 2.48 -25.83
N GLU A 64 10.02 1.45 -26.32
CA GLU A 64 9.46 0.25 -26.98
C GLU A 64 8.81 -0.75 -26.00
N VAL A 65 8.09 -0.23 -25.00
CA VAL A 65 7.33 -1.02 -24.02
C VAL A 65 5.83 -0.90 -24.25
N THR A 66 5.08 -1.84 -23.68
CA THR A 66 3.63 -1.77 -23.57
C THR A 66 3.27 -1.48 -22.13
N VAL A 67 2.38 -0.53 -21.88
CA VAL A 67 1.89 -0.23 -20.52
C VAL A 67 0.42 -0.60 -20.43
N THR A 68 0.07 -1.40 -19.42
CA THR A 68 -1.30 -1.67 -19.03
C THR A 68 -1.66 -0.80 -17.84
N ILE A 69 -2.80 -0.10 -17.93
CA ILE A 69 -3.23 0.85 -16.90
C ILE A 69 -4.48 0.30 -16.20
N ASP A 70 -4.43 0.29 -14.86
CA ASP A 70 -5.58 0.04 -13.98
C ASP A 70 -5.75 1.25 -13.04
N ALA A 71 -6.71 2.12 -13.36
CA ALA A 71 -6.88 3.40 -12.69
C ALA A 71 -8.33 3.88 -12.83
N SER A 72 -8.67 4.96 -12.11
CA SER A 72 -9.88 5.73 -12.42
C SER A 72 -9.83 6.27 -13.85
N ALA A 73 -10.99 6.50 -14.48
CA ALA A 73 -11.06 6.93 -15.88
C ALA A 73 -10.25 8.20 -16.15
N ASP A 74 -10.32 9.18 -15.24
CA ASP A 74 -9.60 10.45 -15.36
C ASP A 74 -8.08 10.23 -15.28
N ALA A 75 -7.61 9.38 -14.35
CA ALA A 75 -6.19 9.08 -14.20
C ALA A 75 -5.65 8.23 -15.37
N ALA A 76 -6.44 7.29 -15.89
CA ALA A 76 -6.08 6.47 -17.04
C ALA A 76 -5.96 7.31 -18.32
N GLU A 77 -6.92 8.20 -18.58
CA GLU A 77 -6.89 9.11 -19.73
C GLU A 77 -5.64 9.98 -19.68
N GLN A 78 -5.36 10.56 -18.51
CA GLN A 78 -4.23 11.46 -18.35
C GLN A 78 -2.89 10.75 -18.49
N LEU A 79 -2.75 9.54 -17.92
CA LEU A 79 -1.55 8.71 -18.03
C LEU A 79 -1.32 8.25 -19.48
N ASN A 80 -2.39 7.87 -20.18
CA ASN A 80 -2.32 7.52 -21.59
C ASN A 80 -1.82 8.69 -22.45
N GLU A 81 -2.31 9.91 -22.20
CA GLU A 81 -1.83 11.11 -22.89
C GLU A 81 -0.33 11.33 -22.68
N TRP A 82 0.17 11.22 -21.44
CA TRP A 82 1.59 11.41 -21.14
C TRP A 82 2.49 10.38 -21.81
N LEU A 83 2.06 9.11 -21.82
CA LEU A 83 2.82 8.01 -22.42
C LEU A 83 2.81 8.05 -23.95
N LEU A 84 1.71 8.50 -24.57
CA LEU A 84 1.63 8.69 -26.01
C LEU A 84 2.56 9.80 -26.50
N ASP A 85 2.75 10.88 -25.73
CA ASP A 85 3.69 11.95 -26.07
C ASP A 85 5.15 11.44 -26.12
N GLU A 86 5.47 10.43 -25.30
CA GLU A 86 6.77 9.74 -25.28
C GLU A 86 6.87 8.60 -26.32
N GLY A 87 5.82 8.33 -27.09
CA GLY A 87 5.77 7.27 -28.10
C GLY A 87 5.62 5.86 -27.53
N VAL A 88 5.21 5.74 -26.25
CA VAL A 88 4.94 4.46 -25.58
C VAL A 88 3.57 3.94 -25.99
N ARG A 89 3.45 2.62 -26.12
CA ARG A 89 2.16 1.99 -26.44
C ARG A 89 1.40 1.68 -25.15
N VAL A 90 0.14 2.07 -25.09
CA VAL A 90 -0.76 1.78 -23.96
C VAL A 90 -1.84 0.78 -24.38
N ILE A 91 -2.16 -0.17 -23.50
CA ILE A 91 -3.28 -1.11 -23.64
C ILE A 91 -4.16 -0.99 -22.40
N ASP A 92 -5.39 -0.51 -22.54
CA ASP A 92 -6.33 -0.46 -21.43
C ASP A 92 -6.71 -1.86 -20.93
N ALA A 93 -6.64 -2.07 -19.61
CA ALA A 93 -7.09 -3.29 -18.95
C ALA A 93 -8.62 -3.45 -18.99
N LEU A 94 -9.36 -2.36 -19.22
CA LEU A 94 -10.79 -2.38 -19.51
C LEU A 94 -10.98 -2.70 -20.99
N GLY A 95 -11.05 -3.99 -21.34
CA GLY A 95 -11.07 -4.50 -22.72
C GLY A 95 -12.10 -3.87 -23.68
N VAL A 96 -11.79 -2.70 -24.22
CA VAL A 96 -12.35 -2.10 -25.44
C VAL A 96 -11.18 -1.50 -26.22
N GLY A 97 -10.31 -2.36 -26.73
CA GLY A 97 -9.43 -1.97 -27.83
C GLY A 97 -10.27 -1.86 -29.11
N GLU A 98 -10.83 -0.69 -29.39
CA GLU A 98 -11.21 -0.36 -30.76
C GLU A 98 -9.92 -0.15 -31.56
N ASP A 99 -9.62 -1.10 -32.45
CA ASP A 99 -8.57 -0.97 -33.45
C ASP A 99 -8.73 0.38 -34.19
N PRO A 100 -7.69 1.24 -34.28
CA PRO A 100 -7.78 2.51 -35.01
C PRO A 100 -8.18 2.33 -36.49
N ALA A 101 -8.06 1.12 -37.06
CA ALA A 101 -8.57 0.79 -38.39
C ALA A 101 -10.12 0.71 -38.47
N THR A 102 -10.80 0.48 -37.34
CA THR A 102 -12.27 0.33 -37.27
C THR A 102 -12.99 1.67 -37.10
N VAL A 103 -12.34 2.65 -36.44
CA VAL A 103 -12.87 4.01 -36.26
C VAL A 103 -13.02 4.74 -37.61
N VAL A 104 -12.08 4.52 -38.54
CA VAL A 104 -12.13 5.11 -39.89
C VAL A 104 -13.19 4.43 -40.76
N ALA A 105 -13.41 3.12 -40.59
CA ALA A 105 -14.42 2.38 -41.35
C ALA A 105 -15.86 2.75 -40.93
N ARG A 106 -16.08 3.08 -39.65
CA ARG A 106 -17.40 3.47 -39.14
C ARG A 106 -17.81 4.89 -39.53
N ALA A 107 -16.86 5.78 -39.77
CA ALA A 107 -17.14 7.15 -40.22
C ALA A 107 -17.65 7.24 -41.67
N VAL A 108 -17.56 6.17 -42.47
CA VAL A 108 -17.90 6.19 -43.91
C VAL A 108 -19.04 5.22 -44.28
N GLY A 109 -19.60 4.47 -43.33
CA GLY A 109 -20.46 3.31 -43.62
C GLY A 109 -21.88 3.29 -43.05
N ALA A 110 -22.42 4.40 -42.55
CA ALA A 110 -23.78 4.41 -41.96
C ALA A 110 -24.84 4.93 -42.94
N VAL A 111 -25.19 4.12 -43.93
CA VAL A 111 -26.46 4.26 -44.69
C VAL A 111 -27.03 2.85 -44.93
N GLU A 112 -28.18 2.61 -44.26
CA GLU A 112 -29.24 1.61 -44.56
C GLU A 112 -29.25 0.22 -43.88
N ALA A 113 -30.42 -0.05 -43.25
CA ALA A 113 -31.12 -1.33 -42.99
C ALA A 113 -30.49 -2.32 -41.98
N GLY A 114 -31.20 -3.01 -41.09
CA GLY A 114 -32.63 -3.24 -40.86
C GLY A 114 -32.78 -4.61 -40.14
N GLU A 115 -33.66 -4.66 -39.12
CA GLU A 115 -34.30 -5.83 -38.47
C GLU A 115 -33.48 -6.95 -37.78
N ASP A 116 -33.68 -6.98 -36.45
CA ASP A 116 -34.17 -8.10 -35.62
C ASP A 116 -33.51 -9.49 -35.73
N THR A 117 -32.75 -9.90 -34.70
CA THR A 117 -32.80 -11.28 -34.16
C THR A 117 -32.04 -11.47 -32.84
N ALA A 118 -32.76 -12.04 -31.87
CA ALA A 118 -32.33 -12.95 -30.80
C ALA A 118 -31.25 -12.51 -29.79
N VAL A 119 -31.73 -12.13 -28.61
CA VAL A 119 -30.97 -12.11 -27.35
C VAL A 119 -30.57 -13.56 -27.00
N ALA A 120 -29.29 -13.87 -27.12
CA ALA A 120 -28.66 -14.99 -26.44
C ALA A 120 -28.05 -14.47 -25.14
N GLU A 121 -28.70 -14.76 -24.01
CA GLU A 121 -28.12 -14.59 -22.69
C GLU A 121 -26.97 -15.60 -22.51
N GLU A 122 -25.74 -15.17 -22.74
CA GLU A 122 -24.55 -15.90 -22.31
C GLU A 122 -24.25 -15.51 -20.85
N THR A 123 -24.32 -16.48 -19.94
CA THR A 123 -24.25 -16.33 -18.49
C THR A 123 -22.86 -15.85 -18.01
N PRO A 124 -22.75 -14.69 -17.33
CA PRO A 124 -21.49 -14.20 -16.76
C PRO A 124 -21.25 -14.83 -15.38
N GLY A 125 -21.01 -16.15 -15.33
CA GLY A 125 -21.01 -16.93 -14.08
C GLY A 125 -19.63 -17.30 -13.53
N GLU A 126 -18.63 -17.51 -14.38
CA GLU A 126 -17.40 -18.20 -13.95
C GLU A 126 -16.21 -17.24 -13.68
N GLN A 127 -16.15 -16.12 -14.41
CA GLN A 127 -15.05 -15.16 -14.32
C GLN A 127 -15.19 -14.28 -13.08
N ARG A 128 -16.41 -13.80 -12.78
CA ARG A 128 -16.71 -13.03 -11.56
C ARG A 128 -16.47 -13.85 -10.28
N ARG A 129 -16.64 -15.17 -10.33
CA ARG A 129 -16.37 -16.09 -9.21
C ARG A 129 -14.88 -16.38 -9.02
N ARG A 130 -14.08 -16.37 -10.10
CA ARG A 130 -12.61 -16.38 -10.05
C ARG A 130 -12.05 -15.07 -9.49
N TRP A 131 -12.64 -13.92 -9.82
CA TRP A 131 -12.20 -12.61 -9.32
C TRP A 131 -12.58 -12.34 -7.86
N VAL A 132 -13.71 -12.86 -7.37
CA VAL A 132 -14.07 -12.79 -5.94
C VAL A 132 -13.14 -13.68 -5.08
N LEU A 133 -12.64 -14.79 -5.62
CA LEU A 133 -11.65 -15.65 -4.92
C LEU A 133 -10.22 -15.10 -5.04
N LEU A 134 -9.89 -14.38 -6.12
CA LEU A 134 -8.63 -13.65 -6.26
C LEU A 134 -8.57 -12.39 -5.37
N ALA A 135 -9.65 -11.64 -5.21
CA ALA A 135 -9.69 -10.50 -4.30
C ALA A 135 -9.49 -10.90 -2.83
N ALA A 136 -10.01 -12.06 -2.41
CA ALA A 136 -9.75 -12.62 -1.09
C ALA A 136 -8.32 -13.15 -0.93
N ALA A 137 -7.70 -13.64 -2.02
CA ALA A 137 -6.30 -14.06 -2.03
C ALA A 137 -5.33 -12.87 -2.09
N VAL A 138 -5.70 -11.74 -2.70
CA VAL A 138 -4.92 -10.49 -2.68
C VAL A 138 -4.98 -9.85 -1.30
N ALA A 139 -6.13 -9.81 -0.63
CA ALA A 139 -6.22 -9.38 0.77
C ALA A 139 -5.42 -10.29 1.73
N ALA A 140 -5.28 -11.58 1.38
CA ALA A 140 -4.38 -12.51 2.08
C ALA A 140 -2.92 -12.30 1.68
N LEU A 141 -2.56 -12.03 0.42
CA LEU A 141 -1.18 -11.72 -0.05
C LEU A 141 -0.67 -10.35 0.44
N PHE A 142 -1.56 -9.38 0.67
CA PHE A 142 -1.28 -8.11 1.37
C PHE A 142 -0.91 -8.32 2.86
N ALA A 143 -1.15 -9.52 3.40
CA ALA A 143 -0.62 -9.96 4.68
C ALA A 143 0.33 -11.18 4.55
N LEU A 144 0.45 -11.77 3.35
CA LEU A 144 0.82 -13.15 2.92
C LEU A 144 2.04 -13.44 2.02
N GLY A 145 2.68 -12.43 1.41
CA GLY A 145 3.84 -12.62 0.52
C GLY A 145 3.57 -12.21 -0.91
N VAL A 146 4.58 -11.92 -1.72
CA VAL A 146 5.84 -12.65 -1.91
C VAL A 146 6.77 -11.70 -2.74
N VAL A 147 7.99 -11.37 -2.28
CA VAL A 147 9.31 -11.97 -2.63
C VAL A 147 9.61 -11.93 -4.16
N ALA A 148 10.64 -11.28 -4.71
CA ALA A 148 12.05 -11.58 -4.49
C ALA A 148 13.05 -10.47 -4.90
N VAL A 149 14.27 -10.65 -4.40
CA VAL A 149 15.43 -9.75 -4.37
C VAL A 149 16.42 -10.02 -5.51
N VAL A 150 17.05 -8.98 -6.06
CA VAL A 150 18.40 -9.06 -6.65
C VAL A 150 19.36 -8.06 -6.01
N VAL A 151 20.48 -8.55 -5.48
CA VAL A 151 21.68 -7.71 -5.27
C VAL A 151 22.93 -8.42 -5.78
N TRP A 152 23.63 -7.75 -6.70
CA TRP A 152 25.07 -7.44 -6.60
C TRP A 152 25.40 -6.32 -7.61
N GLY A 153 26.25 -5.34 -7.30
CA GLY A 153 27.39 -5.41 -6.40
C GLY A 153 27.92 -4.07 -5.85
N ARG A 154 28.89 -4.27 -4.95
CA ARG A 154 29.58 -3.33 -4.08
C ARG A 154 30.59 -2.41 -4.79
N VAL A 155 31.01 -1.36 -4.06
CA VAL A 155 32.40 -0.95 -3.68
C VAL A 155 32.46 0.59 -3.58
N THR A 156 33.04 1.31 -2.61
CA THR A 156 33.73 1.13 -1.30
C THR A 156 33.98 2.53 -0.71
N ALA A 157 34.05 2.68 0.62
CA ALA A 157 34.88 3.70 1.28
C ALA A 157 35.20 3.30 2.75
N PRO A 158 36.28 3.83 3.37
CA PRO A 158 37.19 3.04 4.22
C PRO A 158 37.06 3.19 5.75
N ASP A 159 37.86 2.34 6.42
CA ASP A 159 38.13 2.10 7.84
C ASP A 159 38.50 3.27 8.77
N THR A 160 38.42 2.93 10.08
CA THR A 160 39.15 3.46 11.27
C THR A 160 38.65 4.81 11.82
N ALA A 161 38.52 5.06 13.12
CA ALA A 161 38.87 4.45 14.41
C ALA A 161 37.84 5.02 15.43
N ASP A 162 37.70 4.67 16.71
CA ASP A 162 38.64 4.26 17.74
C ASP A 162 37.82 3.81 18.97
N SER A 163 38.31 2.82 19.71
CA SER A 163 37.75 2.41 21.00
C SER A 163 38.24 3.30 22.13
N ALA A 164 37.37 3.68 23.04
CA ALA A 164 37.81 4.03 24.40
C ALA A 164 36.83 3.46 25.45
N VAL A 165 37.43 2.65 26.32
CA VAL A 165 36.84 1.88 27.43
C VAL A 165 36.93 2.70 28.73
N VAL A 166 36.28 2.16 29.77
CA VAL A 166 36.49 2.34 31.23
C VAL A 166 35.77 3.58 31.82
N SER A 167 34.88 3.49 32.82
CA SER A 167 35.09 2.84 34.12
C SER A 167 33.80 2.63 34.95
N SER A 168 33.76 1.50 35.65
CA SER A 168 33.10 1.27 36.95
C SER A 168 34.24 1.01 37.97
N PRO A 169 34.09 0.83 39.32
CA PRO A 169 32.94 0.83 40.27
C PRO A 169 33.35 1.56 41.61
N PRO A 170 32.99 1.22 42.89
CA PRO A 170 32.00 0.30 43.51
C PRO A 170 31.25 0.93 44.75
N PRO A 171 30.79 0.20 45.81
CA PRO A 171 29.38 0.06 46.18
C PRO A 171 28.98 0.70 47.54
N ALA A 172 27.69 0.77 47.85
CA ALA A 172 27.22 0.96 49.23
C ALA A 172 25.89 0.23 49.49
N GLN A 173 25.77 -0.23 50.73
CA GLN A 173 24.90 -1.29 51.23
C GLN A 173 23.46 -0.86 51.58
N SER A 174 22.60 -1.88 51.63
CA SER A 174 21.35 -2.08 52.37
C SER A 174 20.69 -0.92 53.14
N SER A 175 19.38 -0.79 52.94
CA SER A 175 18.41 -0.79 54.05
C SER A 175 17.03 -1.20 53.56
N GLU A 176 16.61 -2.40 53.98
CA GLU A 176 15.22 -2.84 53.99
C GLU A 176 14.55 -2.22 55.21
N ALA A 177 13.49 -1.43 55.01
CA ALA A 177 12.62 -0.96 56.09
C ALA A 177 11.18 -0.89 55.58
N LYS A 178 10.43 -1.93 55.94
CA LYS A 178 8.98 -2.02 55.89
C LYS A 178 8.38 -1.01 56.88
N ALA A 179 7.59 -0.06 56.40
CA ALA A 179 6.69 0.75 57.20
C ALA A 179 5.38 0.97 56.42
N ALA A 180 4.26 0.74 57.09
CA ALA A 180 2.91 0.86 56.56
C ALA A 180 2.24 2.18 56.99
N GLU A 181 1.22 2.57 56.20
CA GLU A 181 0.17 3.62 56.37
C GLU A 181 0.54 5.10 56.11
N PRO A 182 -0.39 6.01 55.68
CA PRO A 182 -1.84 5.92 55.34
C PRO A 182 -2.21 6.46 53.91
N PRO A 183 -3.49 6.55 53.46
CA PRO A 183 -3.83 6.67 52.04
C PRO A 183 -3.55 8.08 51.50
N ALA A 184 -2.73 8.17 50.44
CA ALA A 184 -2.54 9.39 49.70
C ALA A 184 -3.67 9.56 48.66
N SER A 185 -4.20 10.79 48.63
CA SER A 185 -5.23 11.33 47.74
C SER A 185 -5.13 10.89 46.27
N PRO A 186 -6.25 10.85 45.53
CA PRO A 186 -6.23 10.55 44.10
C PRO A 186 -5.31 11.52 43.37
N SER A 187 -4.33 10.96 42.66
CA SER A 187 -3.51 11.68 41.69
C SER A 187 -4.43 12.38 40.69
N PRO A 188 -4.18 13.65 40.30
CA PRO A 188 -4.91 14.26 39.20
C PRO A 188 -4.65 13.44 37.93
N SER A 189 -5.71 12.93 37.31
CA SER A 189 -5.62 12.33 35.98
C SER A 189 -4.92 13.32 35.05
N PRO A 190 -3.93 12.89 34.24
CA PRO A 190 -3.46 13.73 33.15
C PRO A 190 -4.68 14.10 32.29
N SER A 191 -4.83 15.38 31.99
CA SER A 191 -5.88 15.89 31.10
C SER A 191 -5.79 15.10 29.80
N ALA A 192 -6.72 14.18 29.57
CA ALA A 192 -6.79 13.44 28.33
C ALA A 192 -7.01 14.46 27.20
N GLU A 193 -6.20 14.36 26.14
CA GLU A 193 -6.48 15.09 24.91
C GLU A 193 -7.88 14.69 24.43
N PRO A 194 -8.70 15.62 23.90
CA PRO A 194 -10.05 15.29 23.45
C PRO A 194 -9.97 14.21 22.35
N THR A 195 -10.80 13.18 22.48
CA THR A 195 -10.88 12.06 21.55
C THR A 195 -12.29 11.91 21.00
N GLU A 196 -12.39 11.31 19.82
CA GLU A 196 -13.64 11.02 19.13
C GLU A 196 -13.63 9.57 18.62
N THR A 197 -14.75 8.86 18.80
CA THR A 197 -14.95 7.54 18.21
C THR A 197 -15.59 7.70 16.84
N LEU A 198 -14.88 7.29 15.81
CA LEU A 198 -15.29 7.36 14.41
C LEU A 198 -15.68 5.97 13.92
N THR A 199 -16.61 5.89 12.97
CA THR A 199 -17.05 4.63 12.37
C THR A 199 -17.31 4.82 10.89
N LEU A 200 -16.75 3.93 10.07
CA LEU A 200 -16.98 3.87 8.63
C LEU A 200 -16.84 2.41 8.18
N ASP A 201 -17.82 1.90 7.44
CA ASP A 201 -17.90 0.49 7.05
C ASP A 201 -17.75 -0.46 8.25
N ALA A 202 -16.84 -1.43 8.19
CA ALA A 202 -16.55 -2.36 9.28
C ALA A 202 -15.59 -1.79 10.35
N VAL A 203 -15.06 -0.58 10.13
CA VAL A 203 -14.06 0.05 11.00
C VAL A 203 -14.74 0.89 12.06
N LYS A 204 -14.45 0.60 13.33
CA LYS A 204 -14.72 1.49 14.47
C LYS A 204 -13.42 1.75 15.23
N VAL A 205 -13.07 3.02 15.40
CA VAL A 205 -11.78 3.44 15.99
C VAL A 205 -11.95 4.69 16.84
N THR A 206 -11.14 4.86 17.88
CA THR A 206 -11.05 6.12 18.64
C THR A 206 -9.76 6.84 18.28
N LEU A 207 -9.85 8.12 17.94
CA LEU A 207 -8.71 8.95 17.55
C LEU A 207 -8.78 10.31 18.27
N PRO A 208 -7.67 11.08 18.30
CA PRO A 208 -7.73 12.48 18.72
C PRO A 208 -8.75 13.29 17.90
N GLU A 209 -9.32 14.34 18.49
CA GLU A 209 -10.23 15.24 17.79
C GLU A 209 -9.59 15.82 16.51
N GLY A 210 -10.38 15.95 15.44
CA GLY A 210 -9.96 16.50 14.15
C GLY A 210 -9.55 15.45 13.11
N TYR A 211 -9.57 14.16 13.47
CA TYR A 211 -9.48 13.08 12.49
C TYR A 211 -10.79 12.86 11.74
N GLN A 212 -10.70 12.48 10.47
CA GLN A 212 -11.82 12.16 9.59
C GLN A 212 -11.54 10.84 8.88
N LEU A 213 -12.56 9.99 8.76
CA LEU A 213 -12.48 8.74 8.01
C LEU A 213 -12.99 8.95 6.59
N ALA A 214 -12.29 8.38 5.63
CA ALA A 214 -12.71 8.25 4.24
C ALA A 214 -12.54 6.80 3.78
N ALA A 215 -13.39 6.36 2.87
CA ALA A 215 -13.17 5.09 2.18
C ALA A 215 -11.93 5.26 1.28
N GLY A 216 -11.04 4.27 1.32
CA GLY A 216 -9.95 4.11 0.38
C GLY A 216 -10.14 2.86 -0.46
N ASP A 217 -9.10 2.49 -1.18
CA ASP A 217 -9.13 1.35 -2.10
C ASP A 217 -9.13 0.01 -1.36
N ALA A 218 -9.67 -1.01 -2.03
CA ALA A 218 -9.63 -2.42 -1.60
C ALA A 218 -10.16 -2.68 -0.16
N GLY A 219 -11.13 -1.89 0.31
CA GLY A 219 -11.72 -2.05 1.64
C GLY A 219 -10.90 -1.41 2.76
N THR A 220 -9.89 -0.61 2.43
CA THR A 220 -9.15 0.21 3.38
C THR A 220 -9.98 1.42 3.79
N VAL A 221 -10.00 1.76 5.08
CA VAL A 221 -10.48 3.05 5.58
C VAL A 221 -9.27 3.91 5.90
N VAL A 222 -9.23 5.12 5.36
CA VAL A 222 -8.13 6.07 5.59
C VAL A 222 -8.57 7.11 6.61
N ALA A 223 -7.82 7.25 7.71
CA ALA A 223 -7.98 8.34 8.65
C ALA A 223 -6.96 9.45 8.39
N THR A 224 -7.45 10.67 8.18
CA THR A 224 -6.64 11.89 8.00
C THR A 224 -6.94 12.87 9.12
N GLY A 225 -5.93 13.55 9.64
CA GLY A 225 -6.07 14.42 10.80
C GLY A 225 -5.30 15.74 10.68
N PRO A 226 -5.08 16.44 11.81
CA PRO A 226 -4.41 17.74 11.83
C PRO A 226 -2.96 17.74 11.33
N ASP A 227 -2.27 16.60 11.38
CA ASP A 227 -0.93 16.44 10.84
C ASP A 227 -0.99 15.98 9.37
N PRO A 228 -0.65 16.84 8.39
CA PRO A 228 -0.74 16.52 6.97
C PRO A 228 0.34 15.52 6.50
N ASP A 229 1.35 15.25 7.31
CA ASP A 229 2.39 14.26 7.03
C ASP A 229 2.03 12.87 7.56
N THR A 230 0.94 12.73 8.33
CA THR A 230 0.50 11.47 8.93
C THR A 230 -0.84 11.02 8.35
N ARG A 231 -0.93 9.76 7.92
CA ARG A 231 -2.18 9.10 7.53
C ARG A 231 -2.25 7.71 8.16
N LEU A 232 -3.44 7.28 8.55
CA LEU A 232 -3.66 5.94 9.07
C LEU A 232 -4.48 5.16 8.05
N HIS A 233 -4.03 3.95 7.73
CA HIS A 233 -4.73 2.97 6.92
C HIS A 233 -5.29 1.91 7.86
N LEU A 234 -6.60 1.74 7.87
CA LEU A 234 -7.34 0.88 8.80
C LEU A 234 -8.06 -0.19 7.98
N VAL A 235 -7.85 -1.45 8.33
CA VAL A 235 -8.52 -2.58 7.68
C VAL A 235 -9.11 -3.49 8.75
N VAL A 236 -10.35 -3.89 8.55
CA VAL A 236 -11.01 -4.94 9.31
C VAL A 236 -11.57 -5.92 8.29
N GLN A 237 -11.04 -7.16 8.30
CA GLN A 237 -11.38 -8.17 7.30
C GLN A 237 -11.51 -9.56 7.94
N PRO A 238 -12.19 -10.52 7.31
CA PRO A 238 -12.16 -11.91 7.77
C PRO A 238 -10.72 -12.45 7.78
N ALA A 239 -10.36 -13.23 8.80
CA ALA A 239 -8.98 -13.70 9.01
C ALA A 239 -8.43 -14.58 7.88
N GLY A 240 -9.28 -15.19 7.05
CA GLY A 240 -8.85 -16.01 5.90
C GLY A 240 -8.15 -17.34 6.26
N GLY A 241 -7.86 -17.58 7.54
CA GLY A 241 -7.18 -18.75 8.06
C GLY A 241 -7.05 -18.69 9.58
N ALA A 242 -6.29 -19.63 10.16
CA ALA A 242 -5.99 -19.59 11.58
C ALA A 242 -4.95 -18.46 11.85
N PRO A 243 -5.13 -17.63 12.89
CA PRO A 243 -4.28 -16.48 13.17
C PRO A 243 -2.78 -16.79 13.15
N GLU A 244 -2.37 -17.92 13.72
CA GLU A 244 -0.96 -18.31 13.74
C GLU A 244 -0.39 -18.55 12.34
N GLN A 245 -1.17 -19.16 11.44
CA GLN A 245 -0.73 -19.42 10.07
C GLN A 245 -0.61 -18.12 9.28
N VAL A 246 -1.54 -17.20 9.51
CA VAL A 246 -1.47 -15.86 8.90
C VAL A 246 -0.26 -15.10 9.43
N LEU A 247 0.01 -15.10 10.74
CA LEU A 247 1.17 -14.35 11.24
C LEU A 247 2.51 -15.01 10.88
N ASP A 248 2.57 -16.33 10.77
CA ASP A 248 3.79 -17.06 10.42
C ASP A 248 4.16 -16.86 8.96
N GLN A 249 3.18 -16.88 8.07
CA GLN A 249 3.46 -16.59 6.67
C GLN A 249 3.82 -15.09 6.53
N LEU A 250 3.22 -14.15 7.30
CA LEU A 250 3.53 -12.71 7.20
C LEU A 250 5.00 -12.45 7.56
N ALA A 251 5.51 -13.22 8.52
CA ALA A 251 6.91 -13.17 8.89
C ALA A 251 7.84 -13.65 7.76
N LEU A 252 7.45 -14.64 6.96
CA LEU A 252 8.22 -15.07 5.79
C LEU A 252 8.28 -13.98 4.73
N ASP A 253 7.19 -13.23 4.57
CA ASP A 253 7.05 -12.21 3.55
C ASP A 253 7.87 -10.98 3.89
N VAL A 254 7.83 -10.57 5.16
CA VAL A 254 8.67 -9.50 5.68
C VAL A 254 10.15 -9.87 5.64
N ASP A 255 10.53 -11.11 5.94
CA ASP A 255 11.94 -11.52 5.87
C ASP A 255 12.49 -11.52 4.43
N ALA A 256 11.61 -11.66 3.45
CA ALA A 256 11.95 -11.75 2.06
C ALA A 256 12.00 -10.40 1.33
N ASP A 257 11.44 -9.33 1.92
CA ASP A 257 11.40 -7.99 1.35
C ASP A 257 12.34 -7.04 2.12
N PRO A 258 13.41 -6.52 1.50
CA PRO A 258 14.36 -5.62 2.16
C PRO A 258 13.79 -4.23 2.49
N GLN A 259 12.65 -3.85 1.91
CA GLN A 259 11.93 -2.63 2.27
C GLN A 259 11.14 -2.80 3.57
N LEU A 260 10.89 -4.05 4.00
CA LEU A 260 10.21 -4.39 5.22
C LEU A 260 11.24 -4.71 6.31
N ILE A 261 11.19 -3.96 7.41
CA ILE A 261 12.22 -3.96 8.45
C ILE A 261 11.61 -4.05 9.83
N ALA A 262 12.48 -4.33 10.81
CA ALA A 262 12.13 -4.41 12.22
C ALA A 262 10.91 -5.30 12.52
N PRO A 263 10.85 -6.54 12.00
CA PRO A 263 9.75 -7.45 12.31
C PRO A 263 9.71 -7.75 13.82
N GLU A 264 8.54 -7.64 14.41
CA GLU A 264 8.25 -7.98 15.79
C GLU A 264 7.03 -8.91 15.86
N ARG A 265 7.27 -10.17 16.22
CA ARG A 265 6.24 -11.19 16.41
C ARG A 265 5.92 -11.35 17.89
N ALA A 266 4.71 -10.98 18.30
CA ALA A 266 4.11 -11.39 19.57
C ALA A 266 3.21 -12.62 19.34
N ALA A 267 2.54 -13.18 20.35
CA ALA A 267 1.75 -14.41 20.18
C ALA A 267 0.54 -14.25 19.23
N GLU A 268 -0.17 -13.11 19.31
CA GLU A 268 -1.43 -12.86 18.59
C GLU A 268 -1.35 -11.64 17.67
N SER A 269 -0.15 -11.07 17.50
CA SER A 269 0.07 -9.91 16.65
C SER A 269 1.45 -9.92 16.00
N PHE A 270 1.59 -9.11 14.97
CA PHE A 270 2.84 -8.89 14.25
C PHE A 270 2.95 -7.42 13.83
N SER A 271 4.16 -6.87 13.99
CA SER A 271 4.48 -5.50 13.59
C SER A 271 5.71 -5.49 12.71
N TYR A 272 5.80 -4.52 11.81
CA TYR A 272 6.97 -4.25 10.99
C TYR A 272 6.90 -2.82 10.48
N ALA A 273 7.99 -2.32 9.90
CA ALA A 273 8.00 -1.04 9.22
C ALA A 273 8.38 -1.21 7.75
N GLU A 274 7.82 -0.37 6.90
CA GLU A 274 8.10 -0.33 5.46
C GLU A 274 8.84 0.97 5.12
N LEU A 275 9.87 0.86 4.27
CA LEU A 275 10.67 1.95 3.74
C LEU A 275 10.56 1.99 2.20
N PRO A 276 9.60 2.75 1.64
CA PRO A 276 9.38 2.80 0.19
C PRO A 276 10.53 3.38 -0.62
N GLY A 277 11.43 4.14 0.02
CA GLY A 277 12.61 4.76 -0.61
C GLY A 277 12.42 6.21 -1.05
N ASP A 278 11.20 6.76 -0.95
CA ASP A 278 10.85 8.16 -1.20
C ASP A 278 11.05 9.08 0.04
N GLY A 279 11.58 8.52 1.13
CA GLY A 279 11.76 9.20 2.41
C GLY A 279 10.55 9.11 3.35
N SER A 280 9.44 8.52 2.89
CA SER A 280 8.34 8.12 3.74
C SER A 280 8.64 6.82 4.48
N GLN A 281 7.80 6.51 5.47
CA GLN A 281 7.80 5.23 6.17
C GLN A 281 6.38 4.84 6.56
N VAL A 282 6.10 3.55 6.63
CA VAL A 282 4.83 3.03 7.15
C VAL A 282 5.12 2.10 8.32
N ALA A 283 4.46 2.32 9.47
CA ALA A 283 4.49 1.38 10.59
C ALA A 283 3.23 0.51 10.57
N TRP A 284 3.40 -0.79 10.36
CA TRP A 284 2.32 -1.75 10.24
C TRP A 284 2.13 -2.52 11.56
N HIS A 285 0.88 -2.75 11.92
CA HIS A 285 0.50 -3.61 13.03
C HIS A 285 -0.73 -4.44 12.69
N THR A 286 -0.64 -5.75 12.88
CA THR A 286 -1.69 -6.72 12.58
C THR A 286 -2.00 -7.56 13.81
N TRP A 287 -3.28 -7.76 14.11
CA TRP A 287 -3.77 -8.65 15.17
C TRP A 287 -5.13 -9.23 14.79
N PHE A 288 -5.71 -10.04 15.68
CA PHE A 288 -6.97 -10.73 15.45
C PHE A 288 -7.96 -10.49 16.58
N GLU A 289 -9.23 -10.30 16.22
CA GLU A 289 -10.36 -10.28 17.15
C GLU A 289 -11.48 -11.18 16.61
N GLY A 290 -11.76 -12.27 17.33
CA GLY A 290 -12.75 -13.26 16.90
C GLY A 290 -12.36 -13.89 15.56
N GLU A 291 -13.20 -13.73 14.54
CA GLU A 291 -12.96 -14.24 13.18
C GLU A 291 -12.35 -13.19 12.24
N ASN A 292 -12.00 -12.02 12.76
CA ASN A 292 -11.48 -10.90 11.97
C ASN A 292 -9.98 -10.69 12.20
N GLN A 293 -9.28 -10.36 11.12
CA GLN A 293 -7.97 -9.73 11.13
C GLN A 293 -8.15 -8.21 11.11
N LEU A 294 -7.40 -7.53 11.98
CA LEU A 294 -7.37 -6.09 12.10
C LEU A 294 -5.96 -5.61 11.75
N VAL A 295 -5.88 -4.56 10.94
CA VAL A 295 -4.61 -3.99 10.48
C VAL A 295 -4.64 -2.48 10.63
N VAL A 296 -3.55 -1.94 11.17
CA VAL A 296 -3.25 -0.50 11.21
C VAL A 296 -1.93 -0.26 10.49
N GLY A 297 -1.96 0.57 9.45
CA GLY A 297 -0.78 1.10 8.77
C GLY A 297 -0.64 2.60 9.02
N CYS A 298 0.37 3.01 9.77
CA CYS A 298 0.63 4.42 10.06
C CYS A 298 1.68 4.94 9.09
N HIS A 299 1.22 5.63 8.05
CA HIS A 299 2.07 6.22 7.03
C HIS A 299 2.50 7.62 7.45
N TYR A 300 3.82 7.85 7.39
CA TYR A 300 4.46 9.12 7.67
C TYR A 300 5.25 9.55 6.42
N ARG A 301 4.87 10.67 5.80
CA ARG A 301 5.58 11.24 4.63
C ARG A 301 7.03 11.64 4.94
N ARG A 302 7.30 11.92 6.22
CA ARG A 302 8.58 12.35 6.78
C ARG A 302 8.72 11.75 8.18
N GLN A 303 9.74 12.17 8.91
CA GLN A 303 9.96 11.71 10.28
C GLN A 303 8.70 11.89 11.15
N PRO A 304 8.24 10.85 11.87
CA PRO A 304 6.94 10.86 12.55
C PRO A 304 6.84 11.93 13.63
N SER A 305 5.79 12.75 13.60
CA SER A 305 5.50 13.72 14.67
C SER A 305 5.02 13.01 15.94
N VAL A 306 5.16 13.65 17.10
CA VAL A 306 4.64 13.10 18.38
C VAL A 306 3.12 12.92 18.33
N ALA A 307 2.42 13.85 17.67
CA ALA A 307 0.97 13.77 17.51
C ALA A 307 0.57 12.58 16.60
N GLY A 308 1.27 12.40 15.48
CA GLY A 308 1.05 11.27 14.58
C GLY A 308 1.35 9.92 15.21
N GLN A 309 2.41 9.82 16.03
CA GLN A 309 2.72 8.61 16.80
C GLN A 309 1.61 8.28 17.81
N ARG A 310 1.13 9.27 18.57
CA ARG A 310 0.03 9.04 19.53
C ARG A 310 -1.28 8.64 18.86
N ALA A 311 -1.61 9.26 17.72
CA ALA A 311 -2.80 8.86 16.97
C ALA A 311 -2.70 7.42 16.46
N CYS A 312 -1.51 7.02 15.99
CA CYS A 312 -1.23 5.64 15.59
C CYS A 312 -1.39 4.64 16.77
N GLU A 313 -0.79 4.95 17.93
CA GLU A 313 -0.94 4.14 19.14
C GLU A 313 -2.41 4.01 19.55
N MET A 314 -3.16 5.12 19.52
CA MET A 314 -4.58 5.10 19.85
C MET A 314 -5.40 4.26 18.87
N ALA A 315 -5.08 4.33 17.57
CA ALA A 315 -5.74 3.51 16.56
C ALA A 315 -5.50 2.02 16.79
N ARG A 316 -4.24 1.63 17.05
CA ARG A 316 -3.88 0.26 17.40
C ARG A 316 -4.66 -0.26 18.59
N ASP A 317 -4.78 0.57 19.63
CA ASP A 317 -5.37 0.14 20.90
C ASP A 317 -6.92 0.15 20.87
N THR A 318 -7.54 0.76 19.87
CA THR A 318 -9.00 0.99 19.85
C THR A 318 -9.73 0.61 18.56
N LEU A 319 -9.00 0.20 17.50
CA LEU A 319 -9.60 -0.31 16.29
C LEU A 319 -10.32 -1.63 16.61
N THR A 320 -11.58 -1.70 16.21
CA THR A 320 -12.47 -2.85 16.40
C THR A 320 -13.37 -3.00 15.18
N HIS A 321 -13.95 -4.19 15.02
CA HIS A 321 -15.06 -4.38 14.08
C HIS A 321 -16.31 -3.67 14.60
N SER A 322 -16.94 -2.82 13.77
CA SER A 322 -18.16 -2.05 14.09
C SER A 322 -19.38 -2.91 14.36
#